data_AF-A0A821E9H3-F1
#
_entry.id   AF-A0A821E9H3-F1
#
_cell.length_a   1.000
_cell.length_b   1.000
_cell.length_c   1.000
_cell.angle_alpha   90.00
_cell.angle_beta   90.00
_cell.angle_gamma   90.00
#
_symmetry.space_group_name_H-M   'P 1'
#
loop_
_entity.id
_entity.type
_entity.pdbx_description
1 polymer ?
#
loop_
_entity_poly.entity_id
_entity_poly.type
_entity_poly.pdbx_seq_one_letter_code
_entity_poly.pdbx_strand_id
1 'polypeptide(L)' 'MYVVDFGNHRIQKYPLGVLTGTTVAGFSIGSGSSRSELYYPSAITVKSNGTMFIL' A
#
# COMPACT_ATOMS: atom_id res chain seq x y z
N MET A 1 -8.46 -5.69 5.44
CA MET A 1 -8.04 -6.14 4.09
C MET A 1 -6.96 -5.21 3.57
N TYR A 2 -5.96 -5.74 2.89
CA TYR A 2 -4.96 -4.95 2.19
C TYR A 2 -5.16 -5.14 0.68
N VAL A 3 -4.99 -4.07 -0.09
CA VAL A 3 -5.11 -4.08 -1.55
C VAL A 3 -3.82 -3.53 -2.12
N VAL A 4 -3.22 -4.29 -3.03
CA VAL A 4 -2.12 -3.84 -3.86
C VAL A 4 -2.73 -3.06 -5.02
N ASP A 5 -2.67 -1.73 -4.95
CA ASP A 5 -3.20 -0.85 -5.98
C ASP A 5 -2.09 -0.55 -6.99
N PHE A 6 -1.77 -1.59 -7.77
CA PHE A 6 -0.61 -1.66 -8.68
C PHE A 6 -0.46 -0.42 -9.54
N GLY A 7 -1.53 -0.02 -10.24
CA GLY A 7 -1.51 1.12 -11.17
C GLY A 7 -1.37 2.47 -10.50
N ASN A 8 -1.70 2.55 -9.21
CA ASN A 8 -1.55 3.77 -8.41
C ASN A 8 -0.32 3.75 -7.50
N HIS A 9 0.57 2.78 -7.67
CA HIS A 9 1.86 2.77 -6.98
C HIS A 9 1.73 2.80 -5.44
N ARG A 10 0.73 2.09 -4.89
CA ARG A 10 0.43 2.15 -3.45
C ARG A 10 -0.18 0.86 -2.89
N ILE A 11 -0.13 0.75 -1.56
CA ILE A 11 -0.85 -0.25 -0.78
C ILE A 11 -1.93 0.46 0.04
N GLN A 12 -3.16 -0.03 -0.08
CA GLN A 12 -4.33 0.48 0.63
C GLN A 12 -4.74 -0.48 1.74
N LYS A 13 -5.17 0.04 2.89
CA LYS A 13 -5.80 -0.72 3.97
C LYS A 13 -7.27 -0.36 4.09
N TYR A 14 -8.13 -1.38 4.05
CA TYR A 14 -9.57 -1.28 4.24
C TYR A 14 -9.98 -2.02 5.52
N PRO A 15 -10.56 -1.34 6.52
CA PRO A 15 -11.27 -2.01 7.60
C PRO A 15 -12.43 -2.88 7.05
N LEU A 16 -12.81 -3.92 7.79
CA LEU A 16 -13.90 -4.81 7.36
C LEU A 16 -15.21 -4.01 7.23
N GLY A 17 -15.90 -4.18 6.11
CA GLY A 17 -17.17 -3.51 5.82
C GLY A 17 -17.05 -2.01 5.47
N VAL A 18 -15.83 -1.45 5.40
CA VAL A 18 -15.61 -0.04 5.08
C VAL A 18 -15.16 0.10 3.62
N LEU A 19 -15.83 1.00 2.88
CA LEU A 19 -15.55 1.24 1.45
C LEU A 19 -14.43 2.26 1.21
N THR A 20 -14.02 2.98 2.24
CA THR A 20 -12.90 3.93 2.20
C THR A 20 -11.63 3.29 2.75
N GLY A 21 -10.56 3.41 1.98
CA GLY A 21 -9.24 2.88 2.33
C GLY A 21 -8.26 3.99 2.68
N THR A 22 -7.23 3.65 3.44
CA THR A 22 -6.10 4.55 3.73
C THR A 22 -4.83 4.03 3.06
N THR A 23 -4.08 4.93 2.44
CA THR A 23 -2.74 4.62 1.91
C THR A 23 -1.80 4.34 3.07
N VAL A 24 -1.24 3.13 3.12
CA VAL A 24 -0.31 2.72 4.18
C VAL A 24 1.14 2.62 3.69
N ALA A 25 1.34 2.54 2.37
CA ALA A 25 2.64 2.59 1.72
C ALA A 25 2.48 3.06 0.26
N GLY A 26 3.51 3.70 -0.28
CA GLY A 26 3.47 4.27 -1.63
C GLY A 26 2.73 5.59 -1.71
N PHE A 27 2.41 6.00 -2.93
CA PHE A 27 2.04 7.38 -3.22
C PHE A 27 0.55 7.68 -2.96
N SER A 28 0.23 8.88 -2.46
CA SER A 28 -1.17 9.32 -2.29
C SER A 28 -1.54 10.48 -3.23
N ILE A 29 -0.83 11.63 -3.26
CA ILE A 29 -1.06 12.80 -4.17
C ILE A 29 0.19 13.75 -4.18
N GLY A 30 0.75 14.15 -5.35
CA GLY A 30 1.93 15.07 -5.54
C GLY A 30 3.40 14.52 -5.61
N SER A 31 3.97 14.35 -6.81
CA SER A 31 5.36 13.87 -7.08
C SER A 31 6.43 14.42 -6.11
N GLY A 32 7.11 13.53 -5.37
CA GLY A 32 8.13 13.92 -4.41
C GLY A 32 9.13 12.80 -4.13
N SER A 33 10.26 12.90 -4.81
CA SER A 33 11.46 12.03 -4.83
C SER A 33 12.02 11.69 -3.44
N SER A 34 11.29 10.88 -2.68
CA SER A 34 11.71 10.38 -1.37
C SER A 34 11.55 8.86 -1.29
N ARG A 35 12.39 8.25 -0.45
CA ARG A 35 12.68 6.81 -0.29
C ARG A 35 11.49 5.89 0.06
N SER A 36 10.26 6.40 0.03
CA SER A 36 9.02 5.70 0.36
C SER A 36 8.13 5.43 -0.86
N GLU A 37 8.62 5.69 -2.07
CA GLU A 37 7.90 5.45 -3.32
C GLU A 37 7.88 3.96 -3.69
N LEU A 38 6.70 3.43 -3.98
CA LEU A 38 6.54 2.11 -4.59
C LEU A 38 6.44 2.26 -6.10
N TYR A 39 6.94 1.28 -6.84
CA TYR A 39 6.83 1.27 -8.29
C TYR A 39 6.14 -0.01 -8.74
N TYR A 40 4.87 0.11 -9.16
CA TYR A 40 4.07 -1.04 -9.60
C TYR A 40 4.15 -2.23 -8.65
N PRO A 41 3.83 -2.05 -7.35
CA PRO A 41 3.90 -3.14 -6.39
C PRO A 41 2.96 -4.26 -6.85
N SER A 42 3.44 -5.49 -6.79
CA SER A 42 2.77 -6.65 -7.36
C SER A 42 2.25 -7.59 -6.28
N ALA A 43 2.89 -7.62 -5.12
CA ALA A 43 2.51 -8.48 -4.02
C ALA A 43 2.88 -7.90 -2.67
N ILE A 44 2.18 -8.38 -1.63
CA ILE A 44 2.52 -8.13 -0.24
C ILE A 44 2.42 -9.41 0.58
N THR A 45 3.22 -9.50 1.63
CA THR A 45 3.02 -10.47 2.72
C THR A 45 3.05 -9.75 4.06
N VAL A 46 2.16 -10.17 4.96
CA VAL A 46 2.02 -9.59 6.30
C VAL A 46 2.25 -10.69 7.31
N LYS A 47 3.27 -10.51 8.16
CA LYS A 47 3.58 -11.43 9.26
C LYS A 47 2.61 -11.22 10.43
N SER A 48 2.51 -12.22 11.30
CA SER A 48 1.65 -12.17 12.49
C SER A 48 1.95 -11.02 13.45
N ASN A 49 3.20 -10.53 13.46
CA ASN A 49 3.64 -9.37 14.23
C ASN A 49 3.32 -8.02 13.57
N GLY A 50 2.60 -8.02 12.43
CA GLY A 50 2.21 -6.82 11.68
C GLY A 50 3.27 -6.29 10.72
N THR A 51 4.45 -6.92 10.60
CA THR A 51 5.47 -6.51 9.61
C THR A 51 4.99 -6.84 8.19
N MET A 52 5.05 -5.86 7.29
CA MET A 52 4.69 -6.00 5.87
C MET A 52 5.95 -6.00 5.00
N PHE A 53 5.99 -6.91 4.03
CA PHE A 53 6.95 -6.91 2.93
C PHE A 53 6.20 -6.68 1.62
N ILE A 54 6.81 -5.89 0.73
CA ILE A 54 6.23 -5.46 -0.55
C ILE A 54 7.20 -5.89 -1.65
N LEU A 55 6.68 -6.46 -2.73
CA LEU A 55 7.44 -6.88 -3.92
C LEU A 55 7.04 -6.07 -5.15
#